data_AF-A0A3D1CTM8-F1
#
_entry.id   AF-A0A3D1CTM8-F1
#
_cell.length_a   1.000
_cell.length_b   1.000
_cell.length_c   1.000
_cell.angle_alpha   90.00
_cell.angle_beta   90.00
_cell.angle_gamma   90.00
#
_symmetry.space_group_name_H-M   'P 1'
#
loop_
_entity.id
_entity.type
_entity.pdbx_description
1 polymer ?
#
loop_
_entity_poly.entity_id
_entity_poly.type
_entity_poly.pdbx_seq_one_letter_code
_entity_poly.pdbx_strand_id
1 'polypeptide(L)'
;MKKFSIKPASVKPNPTKSLPIKPEHPNYSTPFNEYFRLLNEVDGKQRYSDEFGSIMILGLVEEVGEMARAYLAKHGRKKLNLAAQSDETYREELGDLLLTILRFARIKKINLDERVRYSIDKVKARKLKPKE
;
A
#
# COMPACT_ATOMS: atom_id res chain seq x y z
N MET A 1 -50.88 -41.02 32.00
CA MET A 1 -49.54 -40.43 32.17
C MET A 1 -48.76 -40.55 30.85
N LYS A 2 -48.57 -39.45 30.10
CA LYS A 2 -47.78 -39.45 28.86
C LYS A 2 -46.30 -39.20 29.20
N LYS A 3 -45.43 -40.17 28.89
CA LYS A 3 -43.96 -40.00 29.00
C LYS A 3 -43.49 -39.09 27.86
N PHE A 4 -42.97 -37.92 28.18
CA PHE A 4 -42.26 -37.07 27.23
C PHE A 4 -40.84 -37.64 27.02
N SER A 5 -40.53 -38.04 25.80
CA SER A 5 -39.18 -38.42 25.37
C SER A 5 -38.49 -37.17 24.83
N ILE A 6 -37.44 -36.72 25.52
CA ILE A 6 -36.60 -35.60 25.08
C ILE A 6 -35.53 -36.19 24.16
N LYS A 7 -35.53 -35.81 22.88
CA LYS A 7 -34.43 -36.12 21.95
C LYS A 7 -33.22 -35.22 22.29
N PRO A 8 -31.98 -35.74 22.31
CA PRO A 8 -30.81 -34.89 22.50
C PRO A 8 -30.58 -33.99 21.28
N ALA A 9 -30.21 -32.74 21.54
CA ALA A 9 -29.95 -31.73 20.52
C ALA A 9 -28.77 -32.15 19.62
N SER A 10 -28.94 -32.02 18.30
CA SER A 10 -27.87 -32.20 17.32
C SER A 10 -26.80 -31.13 17.52
N VAL A 11 -25.60 -31.52 17.94
CA VAL A 11 -24.42 -30.65 17.99
C VAL A 11 -24.08 -30.22 16.57
N LYS A 12 -24.27 -28.94 16.24
CA LYS A 12 -23.77 -28.36 14.99
C LYS A 12 -22.24 -28.23 15.07
N PRO A 13 -21.48 -28.61 14.02
CA PRO A 13 -20.04 -28.44 14.03
C PRO A 13 -19.66 -26.95 14.09
N ASN A 14 -18.67 -26.66 14.94
CA ASN A 14 -18.15 -25.33 15.25
C ASN A 14 -17.40 -24.74 14.03
N PRO A 15 -17.80 -23.60 13.44
CA PRO A 15 -17.14 -23.05 12.25
C PRO A 15 -15.97 -22.14 12.64
N THR A 16 -14.94 -22.70 13.30
CA THR A 16 -13.72 -21.91 13.57
C THR A 16 -12.46 -22.77 13.48
N LYS A 17 -12.22 -23.28 12.27
CA LYS A 17 -10.86 -23.47 11.78
C LYS A 17 -10.76 -22.65 10.50
N SER A 18 -10.31 -21.41 10.61
CA SER A 18 -9.97 -20.59 9.45
C SER A 18 -8.91 -21.34 8.64
N LEU A 19 -9.28 -21.73 7.43
CA LEU A 19 -8.34 -22.27 6.45
C LEU A 19 -7.20 -21.26 6.24
N PRO A 20 -5.95 -21.71 6.02
CA PRO A 20 -4.85 -20.81 5.73
C PRO A 20 -5.21 -19.99 4.50
N ILE A 21 -5.21 -18.66 4.66
CA ILE A 21 -5.48 -17.71 3.58
C ILE A 21 -4.38 -17.92 2.53
N LYS A 22 -4.70 -18.56 1.40
CA LYS A 22 -3.78 -18.61 0.27
C LYS A 22 -3.46 -17.17 -0.14
N PRO A 23 -2.19 -16.80 -0.35
CA PRO A 23 -1.88 -15.47 -0.85
C PRO A 23 -2.49 -15.33 -2.26
N GLU A 24 -3.48 -14.45 -2.40
CA GLU A 24 -4.16 -14.15 -3.68
C GLU A 24 -3.27 -13.37 -4.66
N HIS A 25 -2.03 -13.08 -4.28
CA HIS A 25 -1.08 -12.28 -5.03
C HIS A 25 0.08 -13.14 -5.55
N PRO A 26 0.52 -12.92 -6.81
CA PRO A 26 1.75 -13.52 -7.29
C PRO A 26 2.91 -13.05 -6.40
N ASN A 27 3.56 -14.00 -5.71
CA ASN A 27 4.80 -13.74 -5.00
C ASN A 27 5.90 -13.49 -6.04
N TYR A 28 6.05 -12.24 -6.46
CA TYR A 28 7.19 -11.86 -7.28
C TYR A 28 8.45 -11.95 -6.42
N SER A 29 9.44 -12.72 -6.86
CA SER A 29 10.77 -12.72 -6.26
C SER A 29 11.48 -11.41 -6.58
N THR A 30 11.15 -10.36 -5.84
CA THR A 30 11.62 -8.99 -6.06
C THR A 30 12.06 -8.37 -4.74
N PRO A 31 12.92 -7.33 -4.78
CA PRO A 31 13.32 -6.59 -3.58
C PRO A 31 12.13 -6.00 -2.79
N PHE A 32 10.98 -5.80 -3.45
CA PHE A 32 9.79 -5.22 -2.83
C PHE A 32 8.90 -6.23 -2.08
N ASN A 33 9.20 -7.53 -2.19
CA ASN A 33 8.35 -8.59 -1.65
C ASN A 33 8.21 -8.54 -0.13
N GLU A 34 9.25 -8.11 0.58
CA GLU A 34 9.17 -7.92 2.03
C GLU A 34 8.13 -6.87 2.43
N TYR A 35 8.16 -5.71 1.79
CA TYR A 35 7.18 -4.64 2.03
C TYR A 35 5.75 -5.08 1.66
N PHE A 36 5.58 -5.85 0.58
CA PHE A 36 4.26 -6.38 0.23
C PHE A 36 3.70 -7.35 1.27
N ARG A 37 4.55 -8.14 1.94
CA ARG A 37 4.13 -8.99 3.05
C ARG A 37 3.69 -8.16 4.26
N LEU A 38 4.49 -7.17 4.68
CA LEU A 38 4.13 -6.26 5.77
C LEU A 38 2.81 -5.53 5.49
N LEU A 39 2.66 -4.99 4.29
CA LEU A 39 1.43 -4.32 3.89
C LEU A 39 0.22 -5.28 3.87
N ASN A 40 0.41 -6.55 3.51
CA ASN A 40 -0.66 -7.55 3.56
C ASN A 40 -1.16 -7.81 4.98
N GLU A 41 -0.29 -7.70 5.98
CA GLU A 41 -0.67 -7.84 7.39
C GLU A 41 -1.44 -6.59 7.86
N VAL A 42 -1.00 -5.40 7.47
CA VAL A 42 -1.61 -4.12 7.85
C VAL A 42 -2.99 -3.91 7.23
N ASP A 43 -3.16 -4.16 5.93
CA ASP A 43 -4.37 -3.73 5.20
C ASP A 43 -5.55 -4.71 5.27
N GLY A 44 -5.39 -5.88 5.91
CA GLY A 44 -6.48 -6.81 6.16
C GLY A 44 -7.30 -7.20 4.90
N LYS A 45 -8.64 -7.22 4.97
CA LYS A 45 -9.55 -7.59 3.85
C LYS A 45 -10.20 -6.40 3.13
N GLN A 46 -9.88 -5.15 3.45
CA GLN A 46 -10.53 -3.93 2.90
C GLN A 46 -10.25 -3.67 1.40
N ARG A 47 -9.67 -4.64 0.68
CA ARG A 47 -8.94 -4.48 -0.59
C ARG A 47 -9.82 -4.39 -1.85
N TYR A 48 -11.15 -4.48 -1.71
CA TYR A 48 -12.04 -4.85 -2.82
C TYR A 48 -13.28 -3.96 -3.00
N SER A 49 -13.35 -2.77 -2.39
CA SER A 49 -14.43 -1.84 -2.74
C SER A 49 -14.11 -1.10 -4.05
N ASP A 50 -15.13 -0.78 -4.85
CA ASP A 50 -14.98 0.01 -6.08
C ASP A 50 -14.37 1.40 -5.81
N GLU A 51 -14.59 1.94 -4.61
CA GLU A 51 -14.04 3.21 -4.14
C GLU A 51 -12.54 3.16 -3.83
N PHE A 52 -11.99 1.96 -3.68
CA PHE A 52 -10.61 1.76 -3.27
C PHE A 52 -9.61 2.33 -4.28
N GLY A 53 -9.94 2.31 -5.58
CA GLY A 53 -9.10 2.94 -6.61
C GLY A 53 -8.98 4.45 -6.46
N SER A 54 -10.09 5.13 -6.14
CA SER A 54 -10.13 6.59 -5.94
C SER A 54 -9.40 6.96 -4.64
N ILE A 55 -9.60 6.20 -3.56
CA ILE A 55 -8.91 6.40 -2.27
C ILE A 55 -7.39 6.34 -2.43
N MET A 56 -6.88 5.41 -3.24
CA MET A 56 -5.44 5.28 -3.47
C MET A 56 -4.85 6.44 -4.27
N ILE A 57 -5.59 6.99 -5.25
CA ILE A 57 -5.14 8.15 -6.00
C ILE A 57 -5.13 9.39 -5.10
N LEU A 58 -6.17 9.54 -4.27
CA LEU A 58 -6.24 10.63 -3.29
C LEU A 58 -5.08 10.56 -2.29
N GLY A 59 -4.79 9.37 -1.74
CA GLY A 59 -3.64 9.18 -0.87
C GLY A 59 -2.33 9.55 -1.57
N LEU A 60 -2.12 9.17 -2.84
CA LEU A 60 -0.92 9.57 -3.57
C LEU A 60 -0.78 11.11 -3.69
N VAL A 61 -1.89 11.81 -3.91
CA VAL A 61 -1.89 13.28 -4.01
C VAL A 61 -1.62 13.94 -2.67
N GLU A 62 -2.14 13.36 -1.58
CA GLU A 62 -1.88 13.77 -0.20
C GLU A 62 -0.38 13.71 0.11
N GLU A 63 0.27 12.55 -0.06
CA GLU A 63 1.71 12.38 0.20
C GLU A 63 2.58 13.33 -0.63
N VAL A 64 2.19 13.61 -1.89
CA VAL A 64 2.89 14.58 -2.73
C VAL A 64 2.75 16.01 -2.19
N GLY A 65 1.56 16.36 -1.70
CA GLY A 65 1.27 17.65 -1.09
C GLY A 65 2.07 17.86 0.20
N GLU A 66 2.15 16.83 1.04
CA GLU A 66 2.89 16.86 2.31
C GLU A 66 4.41 16.92 2.08
N MET A 67 4.93 16.12 1.14
CA MET A 67 6.33 16.24 0.72
C MET A 67 6.66 17.63 0.16
N ALA A 68 5.75 18.25 -0.62
CA ALA A 68 5.91 19.62 -1.10
C ALA A 68 5.89 20.65 0.04
N ARG A 69 5.00 20.46 1.02
CA ARG A 69 4.91 21.28 2.25
C ARG A 69 6.23 21.20 3.04
N ALA A 70 6.73 20.00 3.29
CA ALA A 70 8.01 19.77 3.99
C ALA A 70 9.21 20.37 3.23
N TYR A 71 9.23 20.24 1.90
CA TYR A 71 10.28 20.86 1.08
C TYR A 71 10.26 22.39 1.19
N LEU A 72 9.08 23.02 1.08
CA LEU A 72 8.90 24.46 1.16
C LEU A 72 9.15 25.01 2.57
N ALA A 73 8.85 24.25 3.62
CA ALA A 73 9.20 24.65 4.99
C ALA A 73 10.73 24.72 5.18
N LYS A 74 11.46 23.78 4.58
CA LYS A 74 12.93 23.70 4.67
C LYS A 74 13.66 24.68 3.74
N HIS A 75 13.14 24.94 2.54
CA HIS A 75 13.84 25.71 1.49
C HIS A 75 13.13 27.01 1.07
N GLY A 76 11.91 27.26 1.55
CA GLY A 76 11.12 28.44 1.21
C GLY A 76 11.44 29.68 2.06
N ARG A 77 10.85 30.82 1.68
CA ARG A 77 11.03 32.13 2.35
C ARG A 77 10.45 32.23 3.78
N LYS A 78 9.75 31.21 4.28
CA LYS A 78 9.12 31.21 5.61
C LYS A 78 10.10 30.76 6.70
N LYS A 79 11.19 31.49 6.88
CA LYS A 79 12.13 31.28 8.01
C LYS A 79 11.48 31.47 9.40
N LEU A 80 10.31 32.10 9.44
CA LEU A 80 9.62 32.53 10.67
C LEU A 80 8.45 31.64 11.10
N ASN A 81 8.08 30.62 10.32
CA ASN A 81 6.94 29.76 10.67
C ASN A 81 7.44 28.47 11.33
N LEU A 82 7.71 28.54 12.63
CA LEU A 82 8.28 27.46 13.44
C LEU A 82 7.40 26.20 13.44
N ALA A 83 6.08 26.35 13.34
CA ALA A 83 5.14 25.22 13.22
C ALA A 83 5.37 24.41 11.93
N ALA A 84 5.65 25.08 10.81
CA ALA A 84 5.96 24.39 9.55
C ALA A 84 7.33 23.68 9.57
N GLN A 85 8.22 24.06 10.48
CA GLN A 85 9.54 23.42 10.67
C GLN A 85 9.49 22.27 11.69
N SER A 86 8.46 22.21 12.54
CA SER A 86 8.25 21.13 13.50
C SER A 86 7.48 19.93 12.92
N ASP A 87 6.74 20.14 11.84
CA ASP A 87 6.03 19.08 11.15
C ASP A 87 6.99 18.15 10.39
N GLU A 88 6.51 16.92 10.15
CA GLU A 88 7.19 15.78 9.51
C GLU A 88 8.28 16.16 8.50
N THR A 89 9.40 15.45 8.60
CA THR A 89 10.57 15.70 7.79
C THR A 89 10.35 15.24 6.37
N TYR A 90 10.98 15.92 5.40
CA TYR A 90 11.03 15.48 3.99
C TYR A 90 11.38 13.99 3.79
N ARG A 91 12.07 13.35 4.76
CA ARG A 91 12.41 11.92 4.71
C ARG A 91 11.22 11.02 5.05
N GLU A 92 10.39 11.41 6.02
CA GLU A 92 9.18 10.68 6.41
C GLU A 92 8.18 10.71 5.24
N GLU A 93 7.90 11.91 4.72
CA GLU A 93 7.02 12.14 3.58
C GLU A 93 7.43 11.37 2.31
N LEU A 94 8.75 11.26 2.06
CA LEU A 94 9.26 10.44 0.97
C LEU A 94 9.00 8.94 1.22
N GLY A 95 9.10 8.50 2.47
CA GLY A 95 8.77 7.15 2.90
C GLY A 95 7.29 6.84 2.68
N ASP A 96 6.39 7.75 3.06
CA ASP A 96 4.95 7.57 2.93
C ASP A 96 4.53 7.58 1.45
N LEU A 97 5.12 8.44 0.63
CA LEU A 97 4.95 8.41 -0.83
C LEU A 97 5.37 7.04 -1.43
N LEU A 98 6.53 6.51 -1.02
CA LEU A 98 6.99 5.20 -1.48
C LEU A 98 6.08 4.07 -0.99
N LEU A 99 5.59 4.14 0.25
CA LEU A 99 4.66 3.17 0.82
C LEU A 99 3.35 3.16 0.04
N THR A 100 2.82 4.32 -0.30
CA THR A 100 1.60 4.49 -1.09
C THR A 100 1.76 3.92 -2.51
N ILE A 101 2.91 4.12 -3.16
CA ILE A 101 3.23 3.49 -4.45
C ILE A 101 3.32 1.96 -4.33
N LEU A 102 3.93 1.44 -3.27
CA LEU A 102 4.02 0.00 -3.01
C LEU A 102 2.63 -0.63 -2.78
N ARG A 103 1.77 0.04 -2.00
CA ARG A 103 0.35 -0.34 -1.87
C ARG A 103 -0.32 -0.39 -3.24
N PHE A 104 -0.08 0.62 -4.07
CA PHE A 104 -0.63 0.68 -5.43
C PHE A 104 -0.23 -0.51 -6.29
N ALA A 105 1.07 -0.76 -6.37
CA ALA A 105 1.59 -1.87 -7.16
C ALA A 105 1.03 -3.22 -6.69
N ARG A 106 0.99 -3.45 -5.37
CA ARG A 106 0.46 -4.69 -4.79
C ARG A 106 -1.02 -4.89 -5.11
N ILE A 107 -1.84 -3.86 -4.91
CA ILE A 107 -3.30 -3.93 -5.12
C ILE A 107 -3.64 -4.14 -6.59
N LYS A 108 -2.97 -3.41 -7.48
CA LYS A 108 -3.16 -3.53 -8.93
C LYS A 108 -2.39 -4.70 -9.56
N LYS A 109 -1.72 -5.53 -8.74
CA LYS A 109 -0.94 -6.70 -9.15
C LYS A 109 0.13 -6.35 -10.22
N ILE A 110 0.80 -5.22 -10.02
CA ILE A 110 1.87 -4.72 -10.88
C ILE A 110 3.20 -5.25 -10.36
N ASN A 111 4.01 -5.84 -11.24
CA ASN A 111 5.42 -6.14 -10.95
C ASN A 111 6.23 -4.85 -10.95
N LEU A 112 6.39 -4.23 -9.78
CA LEU A 112 7.03 -2.92 -9.67
C LEU A 112 8.51 -2.95 -10.04
N ASP A 113 9.25 -4.01 -9.70
CA ASP A 113 10.67 -4.16 -10.04
C ASP A 113 10.88 -4.12 -11.57
N GLU A 114 10.07 -4.88 -12.31
CA GLU A 114 10.11 -4.88 -13.77
C GLU A 114 9.80 -3.50 -14.35
N ARG A 115 8.78 -2.80 -13.83
CA ARG A 115 8.40 -1.46 -14.29
C ARG A 115 9.47 -0.40 -14.01
N VAL A 116 10.13 -0.50 -12.86
CA VAL A 116 11.25 0.37 -12.49
C VAL A 116 12.45 0.11 -13.41
N ARG A 117 12.83 -1.16 -13.62
CA ARG A 117 13.90 -1.55 -14.55
C ARG A 117 13.65 -1.04 -15.97
N TYR A 118 12.44 -1.28 -16.48
CA TYR A 118 12.01 -0.77 -17.79
C TYR A 118 12.17 0.76 -17.90
N SER A 119 11.77 1.50 -16.87
CA SER A 119 11.88 2.96 -16.84
C SER A 119 13.34 3.42 -16.81
N ILE A 120 14.20 2.73 -16.05
CA ILE A 120 15.64 2.97 -16.02
C ILE A 120 16.24 2.77 -17.41
N ASP A 121 15.91 1.68 -18.10
CA ASP A 121 16.45 1.38 -19.42
C ASP A 121 16.00 2.40 -20.46
N LYS A 122 14.76 2.89 -20.37
CA LYS A 122 14.27 4.01 -21.19
C LYS A 122 15.05 5.30 -20.95
N VAL A 123 15.41 5.62 -19.71
CA VAL A 123 16.24 6.79 -19.38
C VAL A 123 17.65 6.63 -19.93
N LYS A 124 18.25 5.43 -19.81
CA LYS A 124 19.56 5.13 -20.42
C LYS A 124 19.52 5.29 -21.94
N ALA A 125 18.51 4.75 -22.60
CA ALA A 125 18.35 4.86 -24.05
C ALA A 125 18.25 6.32 -24.52
N ARG A 126 17.52 7.17 -23.79
CA ARG A 126 17.39 8.61 -24.11
C ARG A 126 18.71 9.39 -23.99
N LYS A 127 19.63 8.94 -23.12
CA LYS A 127 20.98 9.52 -23.03
C LYS A 127 21.85 9.15 -24.24
N LEU A 128 21.62 7.97 -24.82
CA LEU A 128 22.38 7.46 -25.97
C LEU A 128 21.84 7.95 -27.32
N LYS A 129 20.52 8.17 -27.40
CA LYS A 129 19.84 8.79 -28.54
C LYS A 129 18.86 9.84 -28.01
N PRO A 130 19.28 11.11 -27.89
CA PRO A 130 18.36 12.20 -27.58
C PRO A 130 17.20 12.16 -28.57
N LYS A 131 15.97 12.39 -28.09
CA LYS A 131 14.85 12.56 -29.03
C LYS A 131 15.16 13.78 -29.89
N GLU A 132 15.08 13.60 -31.21
CA GLU A 132 15.00 14.70 -32.17
C GLU A 132 13.85 15.64 -31.81
#